data_AF-X1C654-F1
#
_entry.id   AF-X1C654-F1
#
_cell.length_a   1.000
_cell.length_b   1.000
_cell.length_c   1.000
_cell.angle_alpha   90.00
_cell.angle_beta   90.00
_cell.angle_gamma   90.00
#
_symmetry.space_group_name_H-M   'P 1'
#
loop_
_entity.id
_entity.type
_entity.pdbx_description
1 polymer ?
#
loop_
_entity_poly.entity_id
_entity_poly.type
_entity_poly.pdbx_seq_one_letter_code
_entity_poly.pdbx_strand_id
1 'polypeptide(L)'
;MVPTACNLISGVQEVFPDSLEWRAVKGVQDLGAFYSAGLSYLYVEQPVGEVYVVTHSNFQSQLFRRVIAASTGRPERYDWRTYQEEQHVESTVRTVEKWLSRNGTYLMPLGRRHYE
;
A
#
# COMPACT_ATOMS: atom_id res chain seq x y z
N MET A 1 -2.39 -6.23 -2.93
CA MET A 1 -1.36 -7.20 -2.48
C MET A 1 -0.02 -6.74 -3.01
N VAL A 2 1.02 -6.69 -2.18
CA VAL A 2 2.38 -6.29 -2.58
C VAL A 2 3.29 -7.50 -2.36
N PRO A 3 3.92 -8.07 -3.40
CA PRO A 3 4.92 -9.11 -3.22
C PRO A 3 6.11 -8.53 -2.46
N THR A 4 6.39 -9.05 -1.28
CA THR A 4 7.55 -8.67 -0.48
C THR A 4 8.03 -9.85 0.35
N ALA A 5 9.35 -9.92 0.56
CA ALA A 5 9.98 -10.91 1.43
C ALA A 5 10.09 -10.43 2.89
N CYS A 6 9.81 -9.14 3.16
CA CYS A 6 9.93 -8.58 4.51
C CYS A 6 8.65 -8.79 5.33
N ASN A 7 8.82 -8.93 6.65
CA ASN A 7 7.71 -8.85 7.59
C ASN A 7 7.39 -7.36 7.85
N LEU A 8 6.18 -6.94 7.47
CA LEU A 8 5.74 -5.55 7.58
C LEU A 8 5.45 -5.15 9.03
N ILE A 9 4.95 -6.07 9.85
CA ILE A 9 4.63 -5.82 11.27
C ILE A 9 5.91 -5.53 12.05
N SER A 10 6.92 -6.41 11.96
CA SER A 10 8.20 -6.20 12.63
C SER A 10 8.97 -5.04 12.00
N GLY A 11 8.93 -4.90 10.67
CA GLY A 11 9.63 -3.83 9.97
C GLY A 11 9.10 -2.43 10.33
N VAL A 12 7.83 -2.27 10.68
CA VAL A 12 7.30 -1.00 11.17
C VAL A 12 8.00 -0.57 12.47
N GLN A 13 8.33 -1.51 13.36
CA GLN A 13 9.01 -1.20 14.62
C GLN A 13 10.42 -0.62 14.42
N GLU A 14 11.06 -0.89 13.26
CA GLU A 14 12.38 -0.35 12.94
C GLU A 14 12.33 1.09 12.42
N VAL A 15 11.20 1.52 11.86
CA VAL A 15 11.06 2.83 11.18
C VAL A 15 10.11 3.79 11.88
N PHE A 16 9.33 3.30 12.85
CA PHE A 16 8.38 4.06 13.64
C PHE A 16 8.89 4.20 15.08
N PRO A 17 8.85 5.41 15.68
CA PRO A 17 9.48 5.66 16.97
C PRO A 17 8.73 5.02 18.15
N ASP A 18 7.41 4.84 18.04
CA ASP A 18 6.58 4.38 19.14
C ASP A 18 6.32 2.87 19.03
N SER A 19 6.15 2.23 20.19
CA SER A 19 5.68 0.84 20.24
C SER A 19 4.24 0.76 19.74
N LEU A 20 3.97 -0.24 18.91
CA LEU A 20 2.68 -0.45 18.27
C LEU A 20 2.08 -1.78 18.68
N GLU A 21 0.84 -1.75 19.17
CA GLU A 21 0.08 -2.93 19.55
C GLU A 21 -0.81 -3.40 18.40
N TRP A 22 -0.33 -4.41 17.68
CA TRP A 22 -1.08 -5.04 16.62
C TRP A 22 -2.16 -5.96 17.18
N ARG A 23 -3.39 -5.79 16.70
CA ARG A 23 -4.57 -6.58 17.10
C ARG A 23 -5.02 -7.42 15.93
N ALA A 24 -5.23 -8.71 16.17
CA ALA A 24 -5.85 -9.59 15.19
C ALA A 24 -7.32 -9.19 14.96
N VAL A 25 -7.75 -9.20 13.71
CA VAL A 25 -9.14 -8.95 13.29
C VAL A 25 -9.60 -10.03 12.31
N LYS A 26 -10.91 -10.18 12.09
CA LYS A 26 -11.45 -11.18 11.17
C LYS A 26 -11.34 -10.75 9.71
N GLY A 27 -11.11 -9.47 9.44
CA GLY A 27 -11.00 -8.95 8.08
C GLY A 27 -11.40 -7.48 7.98
N VAL A 28 -11.53 -7.02 6.74
CA VAL A 28 -11.85 -5.62 6.39
C VAL A 28 -13.18 -5.15 7.00
N GLN A 29 -14.11 -6.07 7.23
CA GLN A 29 -15.41 -5.79 7.87
C GLN A 29 -15.28 -5.18 9.27
N ASP A 30 -14.20 -5.48 9.99
CA ASP A 30 -13.98 -4.95 11.34
C ASP A 30 -13.41 -3.51 11.33
N LEU A 31 -13.01 -3.01 10.16
CA LEU A 31 -12.36 -1.70 10.03
C LEU A 31 -13.33 -0.52 10.13
N GLY A 32 -14.62 -0.76 9.88
CA GLY A 32 -15.66 0.27 9.93
C GLY A 32 -15.75 0.95 11.30
N ALA A 33 -15.46 0.23 12.39
CA ALA A 33 -15.47 0.78 13.74
C ALA A 33 -14.34 1.80 13.96
N PHE A 34 -13.12 1.51 13.48
CA PHE A 34 -11.98 2.44 13.61
C PHE A 34 -12.20 3.70 12.79
N TYR A 35 -12.69 3.55 11.55
CA TYR A 35 -13.02 4.68 10.69
C TYR A 35 -14.12 5.56 11.31
N SER A 36 -15.22 4.96 11.77
CA SER A 36 -16.33 5.68 12.41
C SER A 36 -15.90 6.41 13.70
N ALA A 37 -14.91 5.87 14.40
CA ALA A 37 -14.32 6.49 15.59
C ALA A 37 -13.27 7.59 15.26
N GLY A 38 -13.02 7.87 13.97
CA GLY A 38 -12.01 8.86 13.56
C GLY A 38 -10.57 8.43 13.84
N LEU A 39 -10.33 7.14 14.05
CA LEU A 39 -9.01 6.62 14.37
C LEU A 39 -8.22 6.35 13.09
N SER A 40 -6.98 6.85 13.04
CA SER A 40 -6.02 6.45 12.00
C SER A 40 -5.54 5.03 12.28
N TYR A 41 -5.55 4.18 11.26
CA TYR A 41 -5.18 2.77 11.38
C TYR A 41 -4.27 2.30 10.24
N LEU A 42 -3.45 1.30 10.53
CA LEU A 42 -2.77 0.48 9.53
C LEU A 42 -3.38 -0.91 9.54
N TYR A 43 -3.64 -1.43 8.35
CA TYR A 43 -4.16 -2.76 8.12
C TYR A 43 -3.14 -3.57 7.34
N VAL A 44 -2.87 -4.80 7.80
CA VAL A 44 -1.98 -5.74 7.13
C VAL A 44 -2.53 -7.14 7.23
N GLU A 45 -2.40 -7.89 6.14
CA GLU A 45 -2.63 -9.33 6.12
C GLU A 45 -1.29 -10.01 5.82
N GLN A 46 -0.72 -10.71 6.81
CA GLN A 46 0.57 -11.39 6.68
C GLN A 46 0.78 -12.42 7.80
N PRO A 47 0.91 -13.73 7.49
CA PRO A 47 0.72 -14.37 6.18
C PRO A 47 -0.74 -14.29 5.70
N VAL A 48 -1.02 -14.80 4.49
CA VAL A 48 -2.39 -14.86 3.94
C VAL A 48 -3.33 -15.54 4.93
N GLY A 49 -4.47 -14.91 5.21
CA GLY A 49 -5.45 -15.33 6.22
C GLY A 49 -5.24 -14.74 7.61
N GLU A 50 -4.05 -14.22 7.93
CA GLU A 50 -3.72 -13.64 9.23
C GLU A 50 -3.76 -12.11 9.15
N VAL A 51 -4.80 -11.52 9.72
CA VAL A 51 -5.12 -10.11 9.55
C VAL A 51 -4.91 -9.34 10.84
N TYR A 52 -4.17 -8.25 10.74
CA TYR A 52 -3.83 -7.39 11.87
C TYR A 52 -4.16 -5.93 11.58
N VAL A 53 -4.57 -5.22 12.63
CA VAL A 53 -4.78 -3.78 12.63
C VAL A 53 -4.02 -3.16 13.79
N VAL A 54 -3.52 -1.95 13.59
CA VAL A 54 -3.04 -1.11 14.68
C VAL A 54 -3.55 0.30 14.49
N THR A 55 -3.83 1.00 15.59
CA THR A 55 -4.23 2.40 15.59
C THR A 55 -3.17 3.26 16.24
N HIS A 56 -2.97 4.46 15.72
CA HIS A 56 -2.08 5.45 16.31
C HIS A 56 -2.48 6.85 15.81
N SER A 57 -2.36 7.87 16.65
CA SER A 57 -2.75 9.24 16.29
C SER A 57 -1.81 9.90 15.28
N ASN A 58 -0.56 9.43 15.20
CA ASN A 58 0.50 10.03 14.40
C ASN A 58 1.04 9.10 13.29
N PHE A 59 0.17 8.34 12.64
CA PHE A 59 0.64 7.56 11.49
C PHE A 59 1.07 8.45 10.35
N GLN A 60 2.35 8.34 10.01
CA GLN A 60 2.90 8.98 8.83
C GLN A 60 2.41 8.23 7.59
N SER A 61 2.05 8.99 6.55
CA SER A 61 1.82 8.39 5.23
C SER A 61 3.04 7.59 4.77
N GLN A 62 2.80 6.55 3.97
CA GLN A 62 3.85 5.74 3.35
C GLN A 62 4.68 4.87 4.33
N LEU A 63 4.22 4.59 5.55
CA LEU A 63 4.98 3.80 6.53
C LEU A 63 5.39 2.42 5.99
N PHE A 64 4.47 1.65 5.39
CA PHE A 64 4.83 0.37 4.77
C PHE A 64 5.80 0.52 3.60
N ARG A 65 5.74 1.62 2.83
CA ARG A 65 6.74 1.88 1.78
C ARG A 65 8.12 2.12 2.40
N ARG A 66 8.21 2.82 3.54
CA ARG A 66 9.47 2.99 4.28
C ARG A 66 10.05 1.64 4.70
N VAL A 67 9.22 0.75 5.23
CA VAL A 67 9.63 -0.62 5.58
C VAL A 67 10.19 -1.36 4.38
N ILE A 68 9.46 -1.39 3.26
CA ILE A 68 9.88 -2.09 2.03
C ILE A 68 11.17 -1.48 1.44
N ALA A 69 11.28 -0.15 1.43
CA ALA A 69 12.45 0.56 0.94
C ALA A 69 13.69 0.26 1.79
N ALA A 70 13.54 0.28 3.12
CA ALA A 70 14.60 -0.11 4.05
C ALA A 70 15.02 -1.59 3.85
N SER A 71 14.05 -2.51 3.76
CA SER A 71 14.35 -3.94 3.59
C SER A 71 15.01 -4.28 2.25
N THR A 72 14.87 -3.42 1.23
CA THR A 72 15.50 -3.58 -0.09
C THR A 72 16.83 -2.84 -0.21
N GLY A 73 17.35 -2.27 0.89
CA GLY A 73 18.62 -1.55 0.93
C GLY A 73 18.57 -0.18 0.24
N ARG A 74 17.38 0.39 0.05
CA ARG A 74 17.16 1.70 -0.59
C ARG A 74 16.23 2.58 0.26
N PRO A 75 16.57 2.85 1.53
CA PRO A 75 15.68 3.50 2.49
C PRO A 75 15.21 4.89 2.04
N GLU A 76 15.93 5.57 1.14
CA GLU A 76 15.57 6.86 0.57
C GLU A 76 14.44 6.79 -0.47
N ARG A 77 14.22 5.63 -1.10
CA ARG A 77 13.27 5.47 -2.21
C ARG A 77 11.83 5.20 -1.79
N TYR A 78 11.49 5.43 -0.53
CA TYR A 78 10.12 5.21 -0.06
C TYR A 78 9.14 6.25 -0.60
N ASP A 79 9.61 7.50 -0.80
CA ASP A 79 8.75 8.63 -1.13
C ASP A 79 8.37 8.64 -2.60
N TRP A 80 7.12 8.28 -2.89
CA TRP A 80 6.61 8.25 -4.25
C TRP A 80 6.57 9.63 -4.93
N ARG A 81 6.56 10.73 -4.17
CA ARG A 81 6.59 12.08 -4.77
C ARG A 81 7.94 12.39 -5.38
N THR A 82 9.00 11.93 -4.73
CA THR A 82 10.39 12.11 -5.18
C THR A 82 10.79 11.03 -6.20
N TYR A 83 10.36 9.78 -5.97
CA TYR A 83 10.65 8.62 -6.83
C TYR A 83 9.36 8.11 -7.46
N GLN A 84 8.86 8.84 -8.46
CA GLN A 84 7.57 8.55 -9.10
C GLN A 84 7.59 7.31 -9.99
N GLU A 85 8.78 6.90 -10.47
CA GLU A 85 8.96 5.72 -11.32
C GLU A 85 8.04 5.76 -12.57
N GLU A 86 7.84 6.95 -13.17
CA GLU A 86 6.88 7.20 -14.26
C GLU A 86 7.07 6.25 -15.45
N GLN A 87 8.32 5.95 -15.81
CA GLN A 87 8.66 5.02 -16.88
C GLN A 87 8.14 3.59 -16.59
N HIS A 88 8.20 3.14 -15.33
CA HIS A 88 7.66 1.85 -14.93
C HIS A 88 6.14 1.84 -14.95
N VAL A 89 5.50 2.94 -14.56
CA VAL A 89 4.04 3.11 -14.68
C VAL A 89 3.62 3.03 -16.14
N GLU A 90 4.26 3.78 -17.02
CA GLU A 90 3.98 3.77 -18.46
C GLU A 90 4.16 2.36 -19.06
N SER A 91 5.28 1.70 -18.76
CA SER A 91 5.54 0.33 -19.22
C SER A 91 4.46 -0.65 -18.74
N THR A 92 4.01 -0.50 -17.50
CA THR A 92 2.93 -1.32 -16.93
C THR A 92 1.62 -1.09 -17.68
N VAL A 93 1.23 0.17 -17.89
CA VAL A 93 0.02 0.55 -18.64
C VAL A 93 0.05 -0.05 -20.05
N ARG A 94 1.14 0.16 -20.80
CA ARG A 94 1.30 -0.39 -22.16
C ARG A 94 1.21 -1.93 -22.19
N THR A 95 1.74 -2.59 -21.17
CA THR A 95 1.70 -4.06 -21.07
C THR A 95 0.26 -4.56 -20.81
N VAL A 96 -0.46 -3.89 -19.91
CA VAL A 96 -1.86 -4.19 -19.61
C VAL A 96 -2.74 -3.95 -20.83
N GLU A 97 -2.56 -2.84 -21.55
CA GLU A 97 -3.28 -2.54 -22.80
C GLU A 97 -3.09 -3.66 -23.84
N LYS A 98 -1.85 -4.08 -24.08
CA LYS A 98 -1.55 -5.19 -25.01
C LYS A 98 -2.22 -6.50 -24.59
N TRP A 99 -2.24 -6.81 -23.29
CA TRP A 99 -2.89 -8.02 -22.77
C TRP A 99 -4.40 -7.95 -22.99
N LEU A 100 -5.03 -6.80 -22.72
CA LEU A 100 -6.46 -6.58 -22.89
C LEU A 100 -6.89 -6.65 -24.37
N SER A 101 -6.12 -6.04 -25.27
CA SER A 101 -6.38 -6.10 -26.72
C SER A 101 -6.30 -7.53 -27.25
N ARG A 102 -5.44 -8.38 -26.68
CA ARG A 102 -5.32 -9.80 -27.05
C ARG A 102 -6.46 -10.66 -26.51
N ASN A 103 -7.03 -10.30 -25.35
CA ASN A 103 -8.09 -11.07 -24.69
C ASN A 103 -9.50 -10.48 -24.90
N GLY A 104 -9.66 -9.56 -25.86
CA GLY A 104 -10.97 -9.03 -26.26
C GLY A 104 -11.70 -8.19 -25.19
N THR A 105 -11.00 -7.75 -24.14
CA THR A 105 -11.61 -6.92 -23.07
C THR A 105 -11.22 -5.46 -23.30
N TYR A 106 -12.11 -4.65 -23.88
CA TYR A 106 -11.84 -3.22 -24.13
C TYR A 106 -11.88 -2.44 -22.80
N LEU A 107 -10.74 -1.89 -22.37
CA LEU A 107 -10.76 -0.72 -21.49
C LEU A 107 -10.97 0.51 -22.38
N MET A 108 -12.09 1.21 -22.19
CA MET A 108 -12.21 2.58 -22.70
C MET A 108 -11.03 3.39 -22.16
N PRO A 109 -10.32 4.18 -23.00
CA PRO A 109 -9.34 5.11 -22.49
C PRO A 109 -10.05 6.03 -21.50
N LEU A 110 -9.46 6.23 -20.31
CA LEU A 110 -9.90 7.28 -19.40
C LEU A 110 -9.64 8.61 -20.12
N GLY A 111 -10.66 9.07 -20.84
CA GLY A 111 -10.66 10.35 -21.54
C GLY A 111 -10.25 11.44 -20.56
N ARG A 112 -9.31 12.27 -21.00
CA ARG A 112 -8.97 13.53 -20.32
C ARG A 112 -10.28 14.24 -20.03
N ARG A 113 -10.64 14.34 -18.75
CA ARG A 113 -11.72 15.24 -18.33
C ARG A 113 -11.22 16.65 -18.61
N HIS A 114 -11.68 17.21 -19.73
CA HIS A 114 -11.80 18.64 -19.88
C HIS A 114 -12.71 19.11 -18.75
N TYR A 115 -12.13 19.82 -17.79
CA TYR A 115 -12.89 20.69 -16.91
C TYR A 115 -13.12 21.97 -17.72
N GLU A 116 -14.35 22.17 -18.15
CA GLU A 116 -14.90 23.51 -18.42
C GLU A 116 -15.35 24.13 -17.11
#